data_AF-A0A949NJ24-F1
#
_entry.id   AF-A0A949NJ24-F1
#
_cell.length_a   1.000
_cell.length_b   1.000
_cell.length_c   1.000
_cell.angle_alpha   90.00
_cell.angle_beta   90.00
_cell.angle_gamma   90.00
#
_symmetry.space_group_name_H-M   'P 1'
#
loop_
_entity.id
_entity.type
_entity.pdbx_description
1 polymer ?
#
loop_
_entity_poly.entity_id
_entity_poly.type
_entity_poly.pdbx_seq_one_letter_code
_entity_poly.pdbx_strand_id
1 'polypeptide(L)'
;MAKPFTRKGSVQIAEIANGLIDPILARRAGINTLLLASWDEIAGEQFAGFSRPEKIRWPRQDGPDETGGGFSPGLLTVACEGARALFLMHQEAELIGRVNSFFGFRAISQIRIVQKAVHVPTRKPKARPLDAAEKRRLAGMVETVEDPKLREALARLGAGVISRRPKRPE
;
A
#
# COMPACT_ATOMS: atom_id res chain seq x y z
N MET A 1 22.48 7.81 55.08
CA MET A 1 23.49 7.46 54.06
C MET A 1 22.82 7.47 52.68
N ALA A 2 23.11 8.48 51.85
CA ALA A 2 22.52 8.65 50.52
C ALA A 2 23.40 7.97 49.45
N LYS A 3 22.78 7.23 48.50
CA LYS A 3 23.47 6.62 47.34
C LYS A 3 23.36 7.54 46.11
N PRO A 4 24.40 7.59 45.24
CA PRO A 4 24.60 8.68 44.29
C PRO A 4 23.75 8.55 43.02
N PHE A 5 23.39 9.72 42.46
CA PHE A 5 22.68 9.86 41.19
C PHE A 5 23.61 9.56 40.00
N THR A 6 23.25 8.57 39.18
CA THR A 6 23.89 8.33 37.87
C THR A 6 23.20 9.17 36.79
N ARG A 7 23.96 10.07 36.16
CA ARG A 7 23.53 10.85 34.99
C ARG A 7 23.42 9.93 33.77
N LYS A 8 22.23 9.84 33.16
CA LYS A 8 22.01 9.07 31.92
C LYS A 8 21.91 10.04 30.75
N GLY A 9 22.85 9.92 29.80
CA GLY A 9 22.95 10.75 28.60
C GLY A 9 21.81 10.55 27.60
N SER A 10 21.75 11.44 26.63
CA SER A 10 20.79 11.44 25.52
C SER A 10 20.94 10.18 24.66
N VAL A 11 19.91 9.33 24.67
CA VAL A 11 19.83 8.12 23.86
C VAL A 11 19.44 8.51 22.42
N GLN A 12 20.10 7.91 21.42
CA GLN A 12 19.75 8.14 20.01
C GLN A 12 18.36 7.55 19.70
N ILE A 13 17.51 8.32 19.03
CA ILE A 13 16.11 7.94 18.70
C ILE A 13 16.05 6.60 17.94
N ALA A 14 17.06 6.30 17.12
CA ALA A 14 17.17 5.05 16.38
C ALA A 14 17.43 3.82 17.25
N GLU A 15 18.10 3.99 18.40
CA GLU A 15 18.42 2.91 19.33
C GLU A 15 17.21 2.54 20.21
N ILE A 16 16.38 3.55 20.53
CA ILE A 16 15.04 3.35 21.07
C ILE A 16 14.14 2.69 20.01
N ALA A 17 14.20 3.12 18.75
CA ALA A 17 13.39 2.59 17.66
C ALA A 17 13.65 1.10 17.38
N ASN A 18 14.91 0.65 17.45
CA ASN A 18 15.27 -0.75 17.20
C ASN A 18 14.97 -1.70 18.37
N GLY A 19 14.88 -1.21 19.61
CA GLY A 19 14.29 -1.97 20.73
C GLY A 19 12.75 -2.00 20.74
N LEU A 20 12.11 -1.20 19.88
CA LEU A 20 10.66 -0.92 19.88
C LEU A 20 9.87 -1.55 18.73
N ILE A 21 10.51 -2.13 17.72
CA ILE A 21 9.76 -2.90 16.71
C ILE A 21 9.50 -4.29 17.29
N ASP A 22 8.47 -4.34 18.14
CA ASP A 22 7.87 -5.56 18.64
C ASP A 22 7.66 -6.52 17.45
N PRO A 23 8.08 -7.79 17.52
CA PRO A 23 7.84 -8.79 16.47
C PRO A 23 6.37 -8.89 16.06
N ILE A 24 5.45 -8.55 16.98
CA ILE A 24 4.02 -8.42 16.70
C ILE A 24 3.75 -7.21 15.79
N LEU A 25 4.42 -6.08 15.98
CA LEU A 25 4.28 -4.89 15.14
C LEU A 25 4.83 -5.13 13.73
N ALA A 26 5.96 -5.83 13.60
CA ALA A 26 6.49 -6.27 12.32
C ALA A 26 5.52 -7.23 11.59
N ARG A 27 4.93 -8.20 12.32
CA ARG A 27 3.85 -9.06 11.79
C ARG A 27 2.63 -8.24 11.34
N ARG A 28 2.19 -7.25 12.12
CA ARG A 28 1.07 -6.35 11.78
C ARG A 28 1.31 -5.54 10.50
N ALA A 29 2.54 -5.05 10.31
CA ALA A 29 2.92 -4.35 9.09
C ALA A 29 2.89 -5.29 7.86
N GLY A 30 3.39 -6.52 8.00
CA GLY A 30 3.32 -7.54 6.96
C GLY A 30 1.88 -7.91 6.55
N ILE A 31 0.98 -8.05 7.54
CA ILE A 31 -0.44 -8.35 7.30
C ILE A 31 -1.10 -7.26 6.44
N ASN A 32 -0.84 -5.97 6.71
CA ASN A 32 -1.46 -4.90 5.94
C ASN A 32 -1.02 -4.91 4.47
N THR A 33 0.29 -5.09 4.22
CA THR A 33 0.83 -5.17 2.86
C THR A 33 0.30 -6.39 2.10
N LEU A 34 0.27 -7.56 2.73
CA LEU A 34 -0.26 -8.78 2.13
C LEU A 34 -1.76 -8.67 1.83
N LEU A 35 -2.53 -8.06 2.74
CA LEU A 35 -3.96 -7.81 2.53
C LEU A 35 -4.21 -6.93 1.31
N LEU A 36 -3.44 -5.86 1.14
CA LEU A 36 -3.56 -4.96 0.00
C LEU A 36 -3.17 -5.63 -1.32
N ALA A 37 -2.11 -6.47 -1.30
CA ALA A 37 -1.60 -7.14 -2.49
C ALA A 37 -2.51 -8.27 -2.98
N SER A 38 -3.12 -9.01 -2.07
CA SER A 38 -3.92 -10.21 -2.37
C SER A 38 -5.43 -10.00 -2.15
N TRP A 39 -5.91 -8.75 -2.11
CA TRP A 39 -7.33 -8.49 -1.83
C TRP A 39 -8.27 -9.18 -2.82
N ASP A 40 -7.97 -9.14 -4.11
CA ASP A 40 -8.84 -9.72 -5.13
C ASP A 40 -9.00 -11.24 -4.96
N GLU A 41 -7.94 -11.92 -4.50
CA GLU A 41 -7.95 -13.34 -4.17
C GLU A 41 -8.77 -13.63 -2.90
N ILE A 42 -8.55 -12.84 -1.84
CA ILE A 42 -9.23 -12.99 -0.54
C ILE A 42 -10.73 -12.69 -0.65
N ALA A 43 -11.05 -11.56 -1.28
CA ALA A 43 -12.40 -11.07 -1.47
C ALA A 43 -13.13 -11.88 -2.55
N GLY A 44 -12.40 -12.42 -3.52
CA GLY A 44 -12.93 -13.12 -4.68
C GLY A 44 -13.78 -12.23 -5.58
N GLU A 45 -14.26 -12.78 -6.69
CA GLU A 45 -15.06 -12.04 -7.68
C GLU A 45 -16.31 -11.38 -7.09
N GLN A 46 -16.84 -11.98 -6.02
CA GLN A 46 -18.05 -11.51 -5.34
C GLN A 46 -17.88 -10.15 -4.65
N PHE A 47 -16.69 -9.79 -4.17
CA PHE A 47 -16.48 -8.54 -3.42
C PHE A 47 -15.37 -7.66 -4.01
N ALA A 48 -14.37 -8.23 -4.68
CA ALA A 48 -13.19 -7.51 -5.17
C ALA A 48 -13.54 -6.35 -6.11
N GLY A 49 -14.56 -6.52 -6.96
CA GLY A 49 -14.94 -5.53 -7.95
C GLY A 49 -15.45 -4.20 -7.39
N PHE A 50 -15.92 -4.18 -6.14
CA PHE A 50 -16.55 -3.00 -5.52
C PHE A 50 -16.12 -2.76 -4.07
N SER A 51 -15.12 -3.49 -3.57
CA SER A 51 -14.57 -3.29 -2.23
C SER A 51 -13.05 -3.25 -2.25
N ARG A 52 -12.45 -2.51 -1.31
CA ARG A 52 -10.99 -2.45 -1.10
C ARG A 52 -10.64 -2.39 0.38
N PRO A 53 -9.54 -3.02 0.82
CA PRO A 53 -9.08 -2.92 2.19
C PRO A 53 -8.40 -1.56 2.38
N GLU A 54 -8.69 -0.88 3.48
CA GLU A 54 -8.09 0.43 3.77
C GLU A 54 -7.04 0.30 4.87
N LYS A 55 -7.43 -0.24 6.01
CA LYS A 55 -6.54 -0.36 7.18
C LYS A 55 -7.09 -1.36 8.17
N ILE A 56 -6.19 -1.94 8.95
CA ILE A 56 -6.56 -2.72 10.13
C ILE A 56 -6.23 -1.90 11.38
N ARG A 57 -7.23 -1.70 12.24
CA ARG A 57 -7.02 -1.14 13.57
C ARG A 57 -6.85 -2.30 14.55
N TRP A 58 -5.66 -2.44 15.09
CA TRP A 58 -5.36 -3.40 16.15
C TRP A 58 -5.76 -2.81 17.52
N PRO A 59 -6.37 -3.60 18.42
CA PRO A 59 -6.61 -3.15 19.78
C PRO A 59 -5.28 -2.92 20.52
N ARG A 60 -5.29 -2.02 21.51
CA ARG A 60 -4.15 -1.83 22.41
C ARG A 60 -4.08 -3.04 23.34
N GLN A 61 -2.89 -3.58 23.51
CA GLN A 61 -2.65 -4.70 24.40
C GLN A 61 -2.36 -4.13 25.78
N ASP A 62 -3.35 -4.18 26.67
CA ASP A 62 -3.21 -3.74 28.05
C ASP A 62 -2.72 -4.93 28.89
N GLY A 63 -1.39 -5.12 28.93
CA GLY A 63 -0.73 -6.06 29.84
C GLY A 63 -0.51 -7.48 29.29
N PRO A 64 0.28 -8.30 30.02
CA PRO A 64 0.50 -9.69 29.68
C PRO A 64 -0.79 -10.47 29.94
N ASP A 65 -1.48 -10.81 28.86
CA ASP A 65 -2.64 -11.70 28.90
C ASP A 65 -2.25 -13.02 29.60
N GLU A 66 -3.15 -13.61 30.39
CA GLU A 66 -2.93 -14.84 31.19
C GLU A 66 -2.52 -16.05 30.34
N THR A 67 -2.60 -15.93 29.00
CA THR A 67 -2.22 -16.96 28.03
C THR A 67 -0.83 -16.79 27.41
N GLY A 68 -0.05 -15.78 27.82
CA GLY A 68 1.30 -15.55 27.29
C GLY A 68 1.29 -15.04 25.84
N GLY A 69 1.46 -13.73 25.67
CA GLY A 69 1.82 -13.12 24.37
C GLY A 69 0.71 -13.15 23.29
N GLY A 70 -0.53 -12.81 23.63
CA GLY A 70 -1.68 -13.03 22.73
C GLY A 70 -1.92 -11.94 21.68
N PHE A 71 -1.61 -12.21 20.40
CA PHE A 71 -2.03 -11.38 19.27
C PHE A 71 -3.57 -11.22 19.24
N SER A 72 -4.09 -10.03 19.54
CA SER A 72 -5.53 -9.78 19.51
C SER A 72 -6.02 -9.44 18.09
N PRO A 73 -7.18 -9.97 17.67
CA PRO A 73 -7.72 -9.73 16.34
C PRO A 73 -8.12 -8.24 16.15
N GLY A 74 -7.87 -7.73 14.95
CA GLY A 74 -8.11 -6.33 14.58
C GLY A 74 -9.46 -6.06 13.93
N LEU A 75 -9.80 -4.78 13.83
CA LEU A 75 -10.93 -4.26 13.06
C LEU A 75 -10.46 -3.87 11.65
N LEU A 76 -10.92 -4.55 10.62
CA LEU A 76 -10.62 -4.22 9.23
C LEU A 76 -11.59 -3.15 8.72
N THR A 77 -11.06 -2.03 8.24
CA THR A 77 -11.87 -1.05 7.49
C THR A 77 -11.83 -1.39 6.01
N VAL A 78 -13.01 -1.53 5.39
CA VAL A 78 -13.19 -1.83 3.97
C VAL A 78 -13.91 -0.65 3.31
N ALA A 79 -13.30 -0.08 2.27
CA ALA A 79 -13.95 0.84 1.36
C ALA A 79 -14.91 0.05 0.47
N CYS A 80 -16.14 0.52 0.29
CA CYS A 80 -17.14 -0.12 -0.56
C CYS A 80 -17.92 0.91 -1.38
N GLU A 81 -18.33 0.55 -2.60
CA GLU A 81 -19.22 1.36 -3.41
C GLU A 81 -20.60 1.44 -2.73
N GLY A 82 -21.15 2.65 -2.59
CA GLY A 82 -22.36 2.89 -1.79
C GLY A 82 -23.54 1.98 -2.14
N ALA A 83 -23.78 1.73 -3.43
CA ALA A 83 -24.88 0.88 -3.92
C ALA A 83 -24.76 -0.61 -3.49
N ARG A 84 -23.56 -1.07 -3.11
CA ARG A 84 -23.27 -2.45 -2.72
C ARG A 84 -22.88 -2.60 -1.25
N ALA A 85 -22.90 -1.50 -0.48
CA ALA A 85 -22.53 -1.49 0.93
C ALA A 85 -23.42 -2.42 1.77
N LEU A 86 -24.74 -2.42 1.53
CA LEU A 86 -25.68 -3.28 2.25
C LEU A 86 -25.44 -4.77 1.98
N PHE A 87 -25.13 -5.12 0.74
CA PHE A 87 -24.78 -6.49 0.36
C PHE A 87 -23.52 -6.97 1.09
N LEU A 88 -22.48 -6.12 1.13
CA LEU A 88 -21.25 -6.41 1.85
C LEU A 88 -21.47 -6.54 3.37
N MET A 89 -22.35 -5.71 3.94
CA MET A 89 -22.71 -5.79 5.38
C MET A 89 -23.35 -7.13 5.72
N HIS A 90 -24.26 -7.63 4.88
CA HIS A 90 -24.93 -8.91 5.12
C HIS A 90 -23.94 -10.09 5.08
N GLN A 91 -22.95 -10.01 4.20
CA GLN A 91 -21.94 -11.06 4.01
C GLN A 91 -20.62 -10.77 4.73
N GLU A 92 -20.61 -9.90 5.74
CA GLU A 92 -19.38 -9.52 6.43
C GLU A 92 -18.70 -10.72 7.11
N ALA A 93 -19.49 -11.65 7.65
CA ALA A 93 -18.98 -12.84 8.33
C ALA A 93 -18.23 -13.77 7.38
N GLU A 94 -18.72 -13.89 6.14
CA GLU A 94 -18.05 -14.66 5.09
C GLU A 94 -16.71 -14.01 4.73
N LEU A 95 -16.69 -12.68 4.52
CA LEU A 95 -15.46 -11.96 4.21
C LEU A 95 -14.43 -12.04 5.35
N ILE A 96 -14.86 -11.94 6.61
CA ILE A 96 -14.00 -12.17 7.79
C ILE A 96 -13.42 -13.59 7.76
N GLY A 97 -14.26 -14.59 7.46
CA GLY A 97 -13.84 -15.99 7.30
C GLY A 97 -12.75 -16.14 6.25
N ARG A 98 -12.95 -15.59 5.05
CA ARG A 98 -11.97 -15.63 3.95
C ARG A 98 -10.65 -14.95 4.32
N VAL A 99 -10.71 -13.77 4.93
CA VAL A 99 -9.50 -13.03 5.38
C VAL A 99 -8.72 -13.86 6.41
N ASN A 100 -9.39 -14.43 7.41
CA ASN A 100 -8.73 -15.22 8.45
C ASN A 100 -8.18 -16.54 7.91
N SER A 101 -8.89 -17.20 7.00
CA SER A 101 -8.41 -18.41 6.32
C SER A 101 -7.16 -18.14 5.49
N PHE A 102 -7.10 -17.00 4.79
CA PHE A 102 -5.92 -16.59 4.03
C PHE A 102 -4.69 -16.40 4.93
N PHE A 103 -4.87 -15.79 6.10
CA PHE A 103 -3.77 -15.61 7.06
C PHE A 103 -3.43 -16.86 7.87
N GLY A 104 -4.33 -17.85 7.93
CA GLY A 104 -4.15 -19.08 8.72
C GLY A 104 -4.33 -18.89 10.23
N PHE A 105 -4.81 -17.73 10.68
CA PHE A 105 -5.14 -17.44 12.08
C PHE A 105 -6.21 -16.35 12.15
N ARG A 106 -6.77 -16.13 13.35
CA ARG A 106 -7.79 -15.11 13.58
C ARG A 106 -7.19 -13.70 13.60
N ALA A 107 -6.92 -13.15 12.41
CA ALA A 107 -6.38 -11.81 12.23
C ALA A 107 -7.44 -10.72 12.45
N ILE A 108 -8.67 -10.95 11.98
CA ILE A 108 -9.76 -9.97 11.98
C ILE A 108 -10.92 -10.50 12.81
N SER A 109 -11.46 -9.65 13.68
CA SER A 109 -12.67 -9.94 14.47
C SER A 109 -13.91 -9.28 13.89
N GLN A 110 -13.75 -8.13 13.24
CA GLN A 110 -14.85 -7.32 12.78
C GLN A 110 -14.45 -6.53 11.53
N ILE A 111 -15.43 -6.23 10.69
CA ILE A 111 -15.28 -5.32 9.55
C ILE A 111 -16.05 -4.02 9.82
N ARG A 112 -15.45 -2.89 9.43
CA ARG A 112 -16.11 -1.60 9.34
C ARG A 112 -16.18 -1.18 7.88
N ILE A 113 -17.38 -1.00 7.36
CA ILE A 113 -17.60 -0.57 5.98
C ILE A 113 -17.65 0.96 5.92
N VAL A 114 -16.91 1.53 4.97
CA VAL A 114 -16.91 2.96 4.68
C VAL A 114 -17.23 3.15 3.20
N GLN A 115 -18.23 3.98 2.90
CA GLN A 115 -18.61 4.23 1.51
C GLN A 115 -17.60 5.15 0.84
N LYS A 116 -16.93 4.66 -0.19
CA LYS A 116 -15.93 5.39 -0.99
C LYS A 116 -15.99 4.93 -2.44
N ALA A 117 -15.54 5.77 -3.36
CA ALA A 117 -15.29 5.33 -4.72
C ALA A 117 -14.14 4.30 -4.72
N VAL A 118 -14.49 3.02 -4.93
CA VAL A 118 -13.52 1.93 -4.94
C VAL A 118 -12.78 1.90 -6.27
N HIS A 119 -13.48 2.09 -7.38
CA HIS A 119 -12.83 2.24 -8.68
C HIS A 119 -12.38 3.69 -8.89
N VAL A 120 -11.10 3.97 -8.66
CA VAL A 120 -10.43 5.12 -9.27
C VAL A 120 -9.77 4.58 -10.54
N PRO A 121 -10.30 4.84 -11.75
CA PRO A 121 -9.59 4.46 -12.95
C PRO A 121 -8.25 5.19 -12.91
N THR A 122 -7.15 4.43 -12.91
CA THR A 122 -5.82 4.98 -13.12
C THR A 122 -5.79 5.48 -14.57
N ARG A 123 -6.28 6.70 -14.79
CA ARG A 123 -6.08 7.40 -16.05
C ARG A 123 -4.57 7.54 -16.20
N LYS A 124 -3.97 6.65 -17.01
CA LYS A 124 -2.61 6.85 -17.50
C LYS A 124 -2.59 8.28 -18.06
N PRO A 125 -1.71 9.16 -17.56
CA PRO A 125 -1.63 10.52 -18.10
C PRO A 125 -1.48 10.39 -19.61
N LYS A 126 -2.37 11.03 -20.37
CA LYS A 126 -2.26 11.02 -21.84
C LYS A 126 -0.91 11.64 -22.19
N ALA A 127 -0.07 10.87 -22.87
CA ALA A 127 1.19 11.36 -23.40
C ALA A 127 0.90 12.54 -24.32
N ARG A 128 1.50 13.71 -24.06
CA ARG A 128 1.36 14.86 -24.94
C ARG A 128 2.21 14.65 -26.22
N PRO A 129 1.79 15.19 -27.37
CA PRO A 129 2.68 15.25 -28.52
C PRO A 129 3.93 16.09 -28.18
N LEU A 130 5.09 15.64 -28.67
CA LEU A 130 6.33 16.41 -28.58
C LEU A 130 6.25 17.65 -29.48
N ASP A 131 6.75 18.78 -28.98
CA ASP A 131 6.91 19.97 -29.81
C ASP A 131 8.10 19.84 -30.78
N ALA A 132 8.25 20.81 -31.69
CA ALA A 132 9.30 20.76 -32.70
C ALA A 132 10.72 20.83 -32.11
N ALA A 133 10.90 21.55 -30.99
CA ALA A 133 12.20 21.67 -30.32
C ALA A 133 12.59 20.36 -29.64
N GLU A 134 11.63 19.71 -28.98
CA GLU A 134 11.80 18.42 -28.32
C GLU A 134 12.09 17.30 -29.33
N LYS A 135 11.43 17.30 -30.48
CA LYS A 135 11.72 16.37 -31.57
C LYS A 135 13.15 16.55 -32.10
N ARG A 136 13.59 17.78 -32.32
CA ARG A 136 14.96 18.07 -32.76
C ARG A 136 16.00 17.64 -31.72
N ARG A 137 15.75 17.94 -30.44
CA ARG A 137 16.62 17.53 -29.35
C ARG A 137 16.72 16.01 -29.24
N LEU A 138 15.60 15.31 -29.36
CA LEU A 138 15.57 13.85 -29.36
C LEU A 138 16.35 13.29 -30.55
N ALA A 139 16.15 13.84 -31.75
CA ALA A 139 16.89 13.42 -32.93
C ALA A 139 18.42 13.55 -32.74
N GLY A 140 18.89 14.66 -32.15
CA GLY A 140 20.32 14.83 -31.82
C GLY A 140 20.82 13.87 -30.74
N MET A 141 19.98 13.45 -29.79
CA MET A 141 20.37 12.49 -28.74
C MET A 141 20.60 11.07 -29.26
N VAL A 142 19.94 10.68 -30.36
CA VAL A 142 20.08 9.35 -30.98
C VAL A 142 20.88 9.36 -32.28
N GLU A 143 21.46 10.50 -32.66
CA GLU A 143 22.22 10.65 -33.90
C GLU A 143 23.49 9.78 -33.93
N THR A 144 24.17 9.65 -32.78
CA THR A 144 25.40 8.86 -32.63
C THR A 144 25.18 7.34 -32.58
N VAL A 145 23.93 6.87 -32.72
CA VAL A 145 23.59 5.45 -32.68
C VAL A 145 23.67 4.88 -34.10
N GLU A 146 24.67 4.05 -34.35
CA GLU A 146 24.96 3.45 -35.66
C GLU A 146 23.91 2.40 -36.08
N ASP A 147 23.41 1.60 -35.13
CA ASP A 147 22.38 0.60 -35.41
C ASP A 147 21.02 1.28 -35.64
N PRO A 148 20.42 1.15 -36.84
CA PRO A 148 19.17 1.81 -37.18
C PRO A 148 17.96 1.31 -36.37
N LYS A 149 17.92 0.01 -36.00
CA LYS A 149 16.85 -0.56 -35.17
C LYS A 149 16.97 -0.06 -33.74
N LEU A 150 18.19 0.00 -33.21
CA LEU A 150 18.44 0.55 -31.88
C LEU A 150 18.09 2.04 -31.82
N ARG A 151 18.48 2.80 -32.85
CA ARG A 151 18.17 4.22 -32.98
C ARG A 151 16.66 4.48 -32.96
N GLU A 152 15.89 3.68 -33.69
CA GLU A 152 14.42 3.78 -33.71
C GLU A 152 13.80 3.41 -32.35
N ALA A 153 14.28 2.33 -31.72
CA ALA A 153 13.82 1.91 -30.40
C ALA A 153 14.07 3.00 -29.33
N LEU A 154 15.26 3.62 -29.36
CA LEU A 154 15.64 4.71 -28.46
C LEU A 154 14.84 5.98 -28.75
N ALA A 155 14.57 6.30 -30.02
CA ALA A 155 13.70 7.42 -30.38
C ALA A 155 12.27 7.22 -29.84
N ARG A 156 11.70 6.02 -29.98
CA ARG A 156 10.37 5.69 -29.43
C ARG A 156 10.34 5.77 -27.91
N LEU A 157 11.38 5.28 -27.23
CA LEU A 157 11.50 5.37 -25.78
C LEU A 157 11.62 6.84 -25.33
N GLY A 158 12.51 7.61 -25.96
CA GLY A 158 12.73 9.01 -25.65
C GLY A 158 11.48 9.86 -25.85
N ALA A 159 10.74 9.63 -26.95
CA ALA A 159 9.43 10.26 -27.15
C ALA A 159 8.44 9.90 -26.03
N GLY A 160 8.40 8.64 -25.60
CA GLY A 160 7.58 8.18 -24.49
C GLY A 160 7.96 8.76 -23.13
N VAL A 161 9.23 9.10 -22.91
CA VAL A 161 9.72 9.72 -21.66
C VAL A 161 9.44 11.22 -21.65
N ILE A 162 9.76 11.92 -22.73
CA ILE A 162 9.57 13.39 -22.86
C ILE A 162 8.08 13.74 -22.78
N SER A 163 7.23 12.97 -23.45
CA SER A 163 5.77 13.18 -23.46
C SER A 163 5.08 12.96 -22.12
N ARG A 164 5.71 12.24 -21.18
CA ARG A 164 5.21 12.02 -19.81
C ARG A 164 5.66 13.11 -18.83
N ARG A 165 6.66 13.92 -19.18
CA ARG A 165 7.15 14.99 -18.31
C ARG A 165 6.29 16.25 -18.45
N PRO A 166 5.77 16.82 -17.35
CA PRO A 166 5.03 18.08 -17.40
C PRO A 166 5.95 19.20 -17.90
N LYS A 167 5.47 20.04 -18.82
CA LYS A 167 6.21 21.21 -19.31
C LYS A 167 6.40 22.17 -18.14
N ARG A 168 7.65 22.41 -17.73
CA ARG A 168 7.95 23.40 -16.69
C ARG A 168 7.60 24.78 -17.26
N PRO A 169 6.80 25.61 -16.56
CA PRO A 169 6.62 26.99 -16.98
C PRO A 169 7.97 27.70 -16.84
N GLU A 170 8.36 28.42 -17.90
CA GLU A 170 9.45 29.40 -17.88
C GLU A 170 8.96 30.71 -17.26
#